data_AF-A0A9D1HLS3-F1
#
_entry.id   AF-A0A9D1HLS3-F1
#
_cell.length_a   1.000
_cell.length_b   1.000
_cell.length_c   1.000
_cell.angle_alpha   90.00
_cell.angle_beta   90.00
_cell.angle_gamma   90.00
#
_symmetry.space_group_name_H-M   'P 1'
#
loop_
_entity.id
_entity.type
_entity.pdbx_description
1 polymer ?
#
loop_
_entity_poly.entity_id
_entity_poly.type
_entity_poly.pdbx_seq_one_letter_code
_entity_poly.pdbx_strand_id
1 'polypeptide(L)'
;MKNSIQRLNLEGTYNTRELGGYPCEKGRQMTRYGQFLRSDRLDALTAKDIEVLKAYGVTTVIDLRSQKEISEAPDTPVIEAGFQYYHCPLMSELMYENAVNGTFDQTTLAGGYARMVMQYERIKAFFEIVLNSEGTVLFHCTGGQDRTGIMSMLLLMVAHVDYCDIINDYLITSTYTSQDTRLQAFFPEGMALSELRTEPACLKAAYDAVLNRYGTIEAYLEACGLTKEAIQALHDRLVGPAGDYRHLPLEGAYNYRDLGGYPCVQGYTKFHRLMRSDDIGQLTQADLDRLYAYGLRTIVDLRFENEAAVSPDATQKDGRFRNLSMPFVTSTMQRLGTDATTINMNEAKQITLADLYVDLVKDHALVKKTLEAIAEAEGGILFHCSAGKDRTGVIAMLLLMIAQVGQADIYANYQQTFYYLIQKPEIRERLNPEWMEMMESKVESIAKPYTYIIDHYQNIEGYLKAIGLSESARMALQNKLVQD
;
A
#
# COMPACT_ATOMS: atom_id res chain seq x y z
N MET A 1 14.15 18.06 4.57
CA MET A 1 14.00 16.64 4.94
C MET A 1 12.91 16.05 4.06
N LYS A 2 13.25 15.64 2.82
CA LYS A 2 12.32 14.89 1.95
C LYS A 2 12.31 13.47 2.49
N ASN A 3 11.54 13.26 3.54
CA ASN A 3 11.58 12.03 4.32
C ASN A 3 10.80 10.94 3.58
N SER A 4 11.27 9.70 3.75
CA SER A 4 10.63 8.47 3.31
C SER A 4 9.24 8.39 3.96
N ILE A 5 8.25 9.02 3.35
CA ILE A 5 6.88 9.11 3.84
C ILE A 5 6.02 8.37 2.82
N GLN A 6 5.11 7.53 3.30
CA GLN A 6 4.19 6.80 2.44
C GLN A 6 2.95 7.65 2.09
N ARG A 7 2.31 8.25 3.10
CA ARG A 7 1.09 9.07 2.98
C ARG A 7 1.24 10.39 3.75
N LEU A 8 0.74 11.48 3.18
CA LEU A 8 0.63 12.75 3.90
C LEU A 8 -0.71 12.77 4.64
N ASN A 9 -0.67 12.99 5.95
CA ASN A 9 -1.88 13.09 6.76
C ASN A 9 -2.39 14.53 6.75
N LEU A 10 -3.17 14.86 5.73
CA LEU A 10 -3.82 16.16 5.56
C LEU A 10 -5.29 16.07 6.03
N GLU A 11 -5.84 17.17 6.49
CA GLU A 11 -7.23 17.26 6.99
C GLU A 11 -8.24 17.29 5.82
N GLY A 12 -7.92 17.99 4.74
CA GLY A 12 -8.81 18.17 3.59
C GLY A 12 -8.85 17.04 2.56
N THR A 13 -8.02 16.00 2.72
CA THR A 13 -7.84 14.92 1.73
C THR A 13 -7.64 13.59 2.41
N TYR A 14 -8.13 12.51 1.80
CA TYR A 14 -7.98 11.16 2.35
C TYR A 14 -6.84 10.39 1.68
N ASN A 15 -6.53 10.72 0.43
CA ASN A 15 -5.81 9.85 -0.50
C ASN A 15 -4.46 10.43 -0.98
N THR A 16 -3.94 11.49 -0.32
CA THR A 16 -2.67 12.14 -0.68
C THR A 16 -1.46 11.30 -0.27
N ARG A 17 -0.75 10.73 -1.24
CA ARG A 17 0.38 9.83 -0.99
C ARG A 17 1.48 9.92 -2.04
N GLU A 18 2.66 9.46 -1.67
CA GLU A 18 3.86 9.58 -2.47
C GLU A 18 4.05 8.38 -3.41
N LEU A 19 4.69 8.61 -4.56
CA LEU A 19 5.11 7.57 -5.52
C LEU A 19 6.60 7.20 -5.44
N GLY A 20 7.28 7.64 -4.38
CA GLY A 20 8.65 7.27 -4.00
C GLY A 20 8.74 5.99 -3.15
N GLY A 21 9.86 5.29 -3.26
CA GLY A 21 10.19 4.08 -2.49
C GLY A 21 9.73 2.76 -3.11
N TYR A 22 9.29 2.77 -4.37
CA TYR A 22 8.98 1.54 -5.11
C TYR A 22 10.25 0.98 -5.75
N PRO A 23 10.48 -0.34 -5.67
CA PRO A 23 11.61 -0.94 -6.35
C PRO A 23 11.46 -0.85 -7.86
N CYS A 24 12.57 -0.54 -8.52
CA CYS A 24 12.64 -0.53 -9.96
C CYS A 24 13.99 -1.05 -10.46
N GLU A 25 14.12 -1.17 -11.79
CA GLU A 25 15.34 -1.68 -12.42
C GLU A 25 15.74 -3.06 -11.90
N LYS A 26 14.74 -3.94 -11.72
CA LYS A 26 14.87 -5.26 -11.10
C LYS A 26 15.42 -5.18 -9.67
N GLY A 27 14.95 -4.20 -8.91
CA GLY A 27 15.30 -3.99 -7.51
C GLY A 27 16.69 -3.41 -7.26
N ARG A 28 17.39 -2.91 -8.29
CA ARG A 28 18.70 -2.23 -8.16
C ARG A 28 18.57 -0.75 -7.80
N GLN A 29 17.42 -0.16 -8.09
CA GLN A 29 17.10 1.25 -7.84
C GLN A 29 15.73 1.34 -7.17
N MET A 30 15.33 2.56 -6.83
CA MET A 30 13.96 2.84 -6.38
C MET A 30 13.45 4.15 -6.95
N THR A 31 12.13 4.34 -6.97
CA THR A 31 11.56 5.65 -7.25
C THR A 31 11.94 6.64 -6.14
N ARG A 32 12.36 7.85 -6.51
CA ARG A 32 12.80 8.89 -5.57
C ARG A 32 11.60 9.45 -4.81
N TYR A 33 11.80 9.67 -3.51
CA TYR A 33 10.88 10.43 -2.69
C TYR A 33 10.87 11.93 -3.02
N GLY A 34 9.71 12.55 -2.83
CA GLY A 34 9.49 13.98 -3.02
C GLY A 34 9.61 14.40 -4.48
N GLN A 35 9.16 13.52 -5.38
CA GLN A 35 9.00 13.86 -6.80
C GLN A 35 7.52 13.97 -7.18
N PHE A 36 6.69 13.02 -6.73
CA PHE A 36 5.32 12.87 -7.20
C PHE A 36 4.35 12.45 -6.10
N LEU A 37 3.47 13.37 -5.73
CA LEU A 37 2.30 13.08 -4.91
C LEU A 37 1.08 12.84 -5.80
N ARG A 38 0.32 11.79 -5.48
CA ARG A 38 -1.04 11.58 -6.01
C ARG A 38 -2.06 11.92 -4.93
N SER A 39 -3.22 12.45 -5.31
CA SER A 39 -4.29 12.81 -4.35
C SER A 39 -5.71 12.62 -4.89
N ASP A 40 -6.68 12.58 -3.97
CA ASP A 40 -8.08 12.96 -4.18
C ASP A 40 -8.23 14.49 -4.27
N ARG A 41 -9.46 14.95 -4.46
CA ARG A 41 -9.85 16.36 -4.62
C ARG A 41 -9.32 17.27 -3.49
N LEU A 42 -8.94 18.49 -3.87
CA LEU A 42 -8.17 19.42 -3.02
C LEU A 42 -9.00 20.63 -2.57
N ASP A 43 -10.29 20.66 -2.90
CA ASP A 43 -11.21 21.76 -2.62
C ASP A 43 -11.40 22.03 -1.12
N ALA A 44 -11.15 21.03 -0.27
CA ALA A 44 -11.29 21.13 1.18
C ALA A 44 -9.96 21.28 1.95
N LEU A 45 -8.84 21.51 1.26
CA LEU A 45 -7.55 21.72 1.94
C LEU A 45 -7.62 22.89 2.92
N THR A 46 -7.16 22.65 4.16
CA THR A 46 -7.05 23.68 5.17
C THR A 46 -5.77 24.50 4.98
N ALA A 47 -5.68 25.68 5.61
CA ALA A 47 -4.45 26.46 5.60
C ALA A 47 -3.23 25.68 6.14
N LYS A 48 -3.45 24.78 7.12
CA LYS A 48 -2.41 23.91 7.65
C LYS A 48 -1.96 22.88 6.62
N ASP A 49 -2.89 22.31 5.85
CA ASP A 49 -2.54 21.37 4.77
C ASP A 49 -1.70 22.06 3.69
N ILE A 50 -2.03 23.30 3.34
CA ILE A 50 -1.22 24.11 2.40
C ILE A 50 0.22 24.26 2.91
N GLU A 51 0.41 24.57 4.19
CA GLU A 51 1.74 24.67 4.79
C GLU A 51 2.49 23.33 4.77
N VAL A 52 1.80 22.21 5.02
CA VAL A 52 2.39 20.87 4.92
C VAL A 52 2.84 20.58 3.48
N LEU A 53 2.01 20.89 2.47
CA LEU A 53 2.35 20.70 1.05
C LEU A 53 3.56 21.56 0.64
N LYS A 54 3.59 22.84 1.06
CA LYS A 54 4.73 23.74 0.82
C LYS A 54 6.00 23.23 1.50
N ALA A 55 5.91 22.82 2.76
CA ALA A 55 7.04 22.27 3.51
C ALA A 55 7.57 20.95 2.93
N TYR A 56 6.69 20.13 2.36
CA TYR A 56 7.07 18.91 1.62
C TYR A 56 7.80 19.23 0.30
N GLY A 57 7.58 20.44 -0.25
CA GLY A 57 8.20 20.92 -1.47
C GLY A 57 7.30 20.82 -2.70
N VAL A 58 5.98 20.79 -2.51
CA VAL A 58 5.02 20.90 -3.62
C VAL A 58 5.09 22.30 -4.20
N THR A 59 5.18 22.34 -5.52
CA THR A 59 5.37 23.55 -6.33
C THR A 59 4.34 23.61 -7.46
N THR A 60 3.98 22.44 -8.00
CA THR A 60 3.10 22.28 -9.15
C THR A 60 1.93 21.36 -8.80
N VAL A 61 0.71 21.78 -9.16
CA VAL A 61 -0.51 20.98 -9.03
C VAL A 61 -1.13 20.75 -10.40
N ILE A 62 -1.41 19.50 -10.74
CA ILE A 62 -2.07 19.10 -11.99
C ILE A 62 -3.45 18.52 -11.68
N ASP A 63 -4.50 19.24 -12.08
CA ASP A 63 -5.89 18.81 -11.91
C ASP A 63 -6.37 18.07 -13.17
N LEU A 64 -6.65 16.77 -13.00
CA LEU A 64 -7.11 15.87 -14.08
C LEU A 64 -8.64 15.87 -14.24
N ARG A 65 -9.36 16.67 -13.46
CA ARG A 65 -10.83 16.73 -13.46
C ARG A 65 -11.39 17.43 -14.70
N SER A 66 -12.62 17.10 -15.04
CA SER A 66 -13.40 17.83 -16.05
C SER A 66 -13.67 19.27 -15.59
N GLN A 67 -14.02 20.14 -16.54
CA GLN A 67 -14.40 21.52 -16.22
C GLN A 67 -15.66 21.57 -15.33
N LYS A 68 -16.59 20.63 -15.52
CA LYS A 68 -17.78 20.49 -14.68
C LYS A 68 -17.41 20.23 -13.22
N GLU A 69 -16.58 19.22 -12.97
CA GLU A 69 -16.12 18.88 -11.61
C GLU A 69 -15.41 20.05 -10.92
N ILE A 70 -14.60 20.82 -11.65
CA ILE A 70 -13.91 22.01 -11.13
C ILE A 70 -14.92 23.11 -10.77
N SER A 71 -15.96 23.31 -11.59
CA SER A 71 -16.97 24.33 -11.31
C SER A 71 -17.80 24.03 -10.05
N GLU A 72 -18.00 22.74 -9.75
CA GLU A 72 -18.76 22.27 -8.58
C GLU A 72 -17.90 22.27 -7.31
N ALA A 73 -16.61 21.97 -7.42
CA ALA A 73 -15.67 21.88 -6.31
C ALA A 73 -14.30 22.47 -6.70
N PRO A 74 -14.15 23.81 -6.76
CA PRO A 74 -12.92 24.45 -7.19
C PRO A 74 -11.80 24.29 -6.16
N ASP A 75 -10.56 24.07 -6.61
CA ASP A 75 -9.38 24.04 -5.73
C ASP A 75 -8.92 25.44 -5.32
N THR A 76 -9.85 26.30 -4.92
CA THR A 76 -9.58 27.68 -4.47
C THR A 76 -8.43 27.75 -3.46
N PRO A 77 -8.33 26.85 -2.44
CA PRO A 77 -7.20 26.89 -1.50
C PRO A 77 -5.82 26.72 -2.18
N VAL A 78 -5.73 25.90 -3.23
CA VAL A 78 -4.49 25.67 -3.99
C VAL A 78 -4.14 26.89 -4.84
N ILE A 79 -5.13 27.45 -5.53
CA ILE A 79 -4.96 28.59 -6.43
C ILE A 79 -4.53 29.83 -5.62
N GLU A 80 -5.21 30.11 -4.52
CA GLU A 80 -4.90 31.24 -3.64
C GLU A 80 -3.56 31.09 -2.91
N ALA A 81 -3.13 29.85 -2.64
CA ALA A 81 -1.85 29.56 -2.02
C ALA A 81 -0.63 29.80 -2.93
N GLY A 82 -0.85 30.00 -4.23
CA GLY A 82 0.19 30.36 -5.21
C GLY A 82 0.97 29.19 -5.81
N PHE A 83 0.45 27.96 -5.76
CA PHE A 83 1.04 26.84 -6.50
C PHE A 83 0.92 27.06 -8.01
N GLN A 84 1.83 26.50 -8.80
CA GLN A 84 1.67 26.44 -10.25
C GLN A 84 0.57 25.44 -10.59
N TYR A 85 -0.64 25.94 -10.87
CA TYR A 85 -1.81 25.13 -11.11
C TYR A 85 -2.07 24.93 -12.61
N TYR A 86 -2.21 23.67 -13.03
CA TYR A 86 -2.51 23.28 -14.41
C TYR A 86 -3.78 22.44 -14.46
N HIS A 87 -4.77 22.91 -15.22
CA HIS A 87 -5.93 22.10 -15.59
C HIS A 87 -5.57 21.23 -16.80
N CYS A 88 -5.42 19.93 -16.58
CA CYS A 88 -5.01 18.96 -17.59
C CYS A 88 -5.98 17.76 -17.60
N PRO A 89 -7.23 17.95 -18.05
CA PRO A 89 -8.25 16.90 -17.98
C PRO A 89 -7.83 15.68 -18.79
N LEU A 90 -7.91 14.48 -18.21
CA LEU A 90 -7.56 13.23 -18.92
C LEU A 90 -8.69 12.72 -19.84
N MET A 91 -9.92 13.21 -19.63
CA MET A 91 -11.09 12.88 -20.45
C MET A 91 -11.60 14.15 -21.13
N SER A 92 -12.23 14.03 -22.31
CA SER A 92 -13.04 15.13 -22.85
C SER A 92 -14.33 15.30 -22.04
N GLU A 93 -14.95 16.48 -22.11
CA GLU A 93 -16.25 16.72 -21.45
C GLU A 93 -17.31 15.70 -21.91
N LEU A 94 -17.38 15.43 -23.22
CA LEU A 94 -18.28 14.40 -23.75
C LEU A 94 -17.96 12.99 -23.21
N MET A 95 -16.68 12.63 -23.08
CA MET A 95 -16.29 11.36 -22.47
C MET A 95 -16.67 11.29 -21.00
N TYR A 96 -16.52 12.40 -20.27
CA TYR A 96 -16.91 12.51 -18.88
C TYR A 96 -18.44 12.41 -18.72
N GLU A 97 -19.21 13.18 -19.48
CA GLU A 97 -20.67 13.13 -19.50
C GLU A 97 -21.17 11.72 -19.82
N ASN A 98 -20.59 11.06 -20.83
CA ASN A 98 -20.96 9.69 -21.18
C ASN A 98 -20.61 8.69 -20.07
N ALA A 99 -19.51 8.89 -19.35
CA ALA A 99 -19.14 8.02 -18.22
C ALA A 99 -20.10 8.22 -17.04
N VAL A 100 -20.42 9.46 -16.69
CA VAL A 100 -21.35 9.80 -15.59
C VAL A 100 -22.77 9.32 -15.90
N ASN A 101 -23.21 9.47 -17.15
CA ASN A 101 -24.57 9.07 -17.56
C ASN A 101 -24.68 7.58 -17.91
N GLY A 102 -23.60 6.81 -17.81
CA GLY A 102 -23.59 5.39 -18.18
C GLY A 102 -23.83 5.12 -19.67
N THR A 103 -23.65 6.13 -20.54
CA THR A 103 -23.84 6.05 -21.99
C THR A 103 -22.53 5.88 -22.76
N PHE A 104 -21.43 5.61 -22.06
CA PHE A 104 -20.13 5.35 -22.65
C PHE A 104 -20.19 4.10 -23.54
N ASP A 105 -20.01 4.26 -24.85
CA ASP A 105 -20.11 3.20 -25.85
C ASP A 105 -18.95 2.18 -25.69
N GLN A 106 -19.07 1.27 -24.72
CA GLN A 106 -18.71 -0.16 -24.70
C GLN A 106 -19.02 -0.73 -23.31
N THR A 107 -19.34 -2.02 -23.27
CA THR A 107 -20.06 -2.75 -22.23
C THR A 107 -19.39 -2.89 -20.85
N THR A 108 -18.18 -2.35 -20.58
CA THR A 108 -17.47 -2.52 -19.27
C THR A 108 -16.60 -1.31 -18.84
N LEU A 109 -16.47 -1.11 -17.51
CA LEU A 109 -15.62 -0.09 -16.87
C LEU A 109 -14.14 -0.19 -17.30
N ALA A 110 -13.61 -1.42 -17.42
CA ALA A 110 -12.24 -1.69 -17.84
C ALA A 110 -11.93 -1.19 -19.26
N GLY A 111 -12.91 -1.26 -20.17
CA GLY A 111 -12.78 -0.67 -21.51
C GLY A 111 -12.68 0.86 -21.49
N GLY A 112 -13.25 1.53 -20.49
CA GLY A 112 -13.05 2.96 -20.27
C GLY A 112 -11.60 3.31 -19.93
N TYR A 113 -10.98 2.53 -19.04
CA TYR A 113 -9.58 2.67 -18.67
C TYR A 113 -8.61 2.49 -19.85
N ALA A 114 -8.82 1.44 -20.65
CA ALA A 114 -8.03 1.20 -21.85
C ALA A 114 -8.12 2.35 -22.88
N ARG A 115 -9.20 3.14 -22.88
CA ARG A 115 -9.36 4.30 -23.77
C ARG A 115 -8.77 5.59 -23.22
N MET A 116 -8.67 5.75 -21.90
CA MET A 116 -7.99 6.90 -21.30
C MET A 116 -6.51 6.95 -21.70
N VAL A 117 -5.83 5.79 -21.77
CA VAL A 117 -4.45 5.72 -22.30
C VAL A 117 -4.37 5.94 -23.82
N MET A 118 -5.49 6.00 -24.54
CA MET A 118 -5.49 6.35 -25.97
C MET A 118 -5.61 7.87 -26.21
N GLN A 119 -5.70 8.68 -25.15
CA GLN A 119 -5.78 10.14 -25.23
C GLN A 119 -4.38 10.76 -25.36
N TYR A 120 -3.65 10.43 -26.42
CA TYR A 120 -2.23 10.74 -26.59
C TYR A 120 -1.85 12.20 -26.33
N GLU A 121 -2.61 13.16 -26.85
CA GLU A 121 -2.34 14.59 -26.63
C GLU A 121 -2.46 14.99 -25.15
N ARG A 122 -3.40 14.38 -24.41
CA ARG A 122 -3.59 14.65 -22.97
C ARG A 122 -2.48 14.00 -22.14
N ILE A 123 -2.05 12.79 -22.53
CA ILE A 123 -0.91 12.09 -21.92
C ILE A 123 0.36 12.90 -22.13
N LYS A 124 0.60 13.36 -23.36
CA LYS A 124 1.74 14.22 -23.70
C LYS A 124 1.71 15.51 -22.88
N ALA A 125 0.59 16.21 -22.83
CA ALA A 125 0.46 17.45 -22.06
C ALA A 125 0.79 17.26 -20.58
N PHE A 126 0.32 16.17 -19.95
CA PHE A 126 0.68 15.83 -18.58
C PHE A 126 2.20 15.69 -18.39
N PHE A 127 2.86 14.92 -19.25
CA PHE A 127 4.30 14.70 -19.15
C PHE A 127 5.14 15.93 -19.52
N GLU A 128 4.66 16.79 -20.41
CA GLU A 128 5.29 18.09 -20.69
C GLU A 128 5.22 19.02 -19.48
N ILE A 129 4.09 19.08 -18.76
CA ILE A 129 3.99 19.83 -17.50
C ILE A 129 4.97 19.26 -16.47
N VAL A 130 5.01 17.93 -16.33
CA VAL A 130 5.96 17.27 -15.43
C VAL A 130 7.39 17.67 -15.79
N LEU A 131 7.82 17.54 -17.05
CA LEU A 131 9.19 17.87 -17.48
C LEU A 131 9.59 19.34 -17.22
N ASN A 132 8.64 20.27 -17.30
CA ASN A 132 8.87 21.69 -17.08
C ASN A 132 8.66 22.14 -15.62
N SER A 133 8.27 21.23 -14.73
CA SER A 133 8.08 21.53 -13.31
C SER A 133 9.37 21.32 -12.52
N GLU A 134 9.63 22.21 -11.59
CA GLU A 134 10.67 22.05 -10.55
C GLU A 134 10.03 21.56 -9.26
N GLY A 135 10.75 20.84 -8.39
CA GLY A 135 10.21 20.40 -7.09
C GLY A 135 9.24 19.22 -7.17
N THR A 136 8.34 19.11 -6.18
CA THR A 136 7.36 18.01 -6.10
C THR A 136 6.11 18.36 -6.90
N VAL A 137 5.69 17.47 -7.79
CA VAL A 137 4.41 17.58 -8.52
C VAL A 137 3.33 16.85 -7.74
N LEU A 138 2.22 17.51 -7.46
CA LEU A 138 1.00 16.86 -6.98
C LEU A 138 -0.01 16.78 -8.12
N PHE A 139 -0.55 15.60 -8.39
CA PHE A 139 -1.62 15.45 -9.37
C PHE A 139 -2.82 14.71 -8.77
N HIS A 140 -4.02 15.10 -9.18
CA HIS A 140 -5.24 14.59 -8.56
C HIS A 140 -6.41 14.53 -9.53
N CYS A 141 -7.47 13.86 -9.09
CA CYS A 141 -8.79 13.92 -9.69
C CYS A 141 -9.83 14.00 -8.57
N THR A 142 -11.06 13.54 -8.79
CA THR A 142 -12.08 13.52 -7.73
C THR A 142 -11.75 12.55 -6.60
N GLY A 143 -11.79 11.23 -6.83
CA GLY A 143 -11.42 10.24 -5.80
C GLY A 143 -9.92 9.93 -5.75
N GLY A 144 -9.13 10.49 -6.66
CA GLY A 144 -7.73 10.11 -6.82
C GLY A 144 -7.53 8.66 -7.23
N GLN A 145 -8.54 8.04 -7.87
CA GLN A 145 -8.55 6.62 -8.25
C GLN A 145 -8.28 6.42 -9.74
N ASP A 146 -9.19 6.84 -10.63
CA ASP A 146 -9.16 6.40 -12.03
C ASP A 146 -8.11 7.16 -12.85
N ARG A 147 -8.34 8.46 -13.09
CA ARG A 147 -7.44 9.30 -13.89
C ARG A 147 -6.07 9.45 -13.23
N THR A 148 -6.07 9.68 -11.92
CA THR A 148 -4.86 9.69 -11.10
C THR A 148 -4.17 8.32 -11.09
N GLY A 149 -4.93 7.22 -11.02
CA GLY A 149 -4.35 5.86 -11.04
C GLY A 149 -3.67 5.55 -12.37
N ILE A 150 -4.25 5.95 -13.50
CA ILE A 150 -3.61 5.80 -14.81
C ILE A 150 -2.33 6.64 -14.90
N MET A 151 -2.35 7.90 -14.45
CA MET A 151 -1.12 8.72 -14.47
C MET A 151 -0.04 8.15 -13.53
N SER A 152 -0.43 7.64 -12.36
CA SER A 152 0.47 6.95 -11.42
C SER A 152 1.07 5.69 -12.05
N MET A 153 0.24 4.87 -12.69
CA MET A 153 0.68 3.68 -13.44
C MET A 153 1.71 4.05 -14.51
N LEU A 154 1.44 5.06 -15.34
CA LEU A 154 2.37 5.47 -16.40
C LEU A 154 3.71 6.00 -15.83
N LEU A 155 3.68 6.81 -14.76
CA LEU A 155 4.89 7.27 -14.08
C LEU A 155 5.71 6.10 -13.53
N LEU A 156 5.06 5.14 -12.86
CA LEU A 156 5.72 3.95 -12.32
C LEU A 156 6.24 3.01 -13.43
N MET A 157 5.54 2.92 -14.56
CA MET A 157 6.03 2.21 -15.74
C MET A 157 7.29 2.86 -16.32
N VAL A 158 7.33 4.19 -16.46
CA VAL A 158 8.55 4.92 -16.90
C VAL A 158 9.71 4.66 -15.95
N ALA A 159 9.45 4.50 -14.66
CA ALA A 159 10.46 4.15 -13.69
C ALA A 159 10.89 2.67 -13.75
N HIS A 160 10.23 1.82 -14.54
CA HIS A 160 10.40 0.36 -14.56
C HIS A 160 10.09 -0.33 -13.22
N VAL A 161 9.02 0.10 -12.57
CA VAL A 161 8.44 -0.58 -11.40
C VAL A 161 7.61 -1.78 -11.87
N ASP A 162 7.68 -2.89 -11.13
CA ASP A 162 6.94 -4.09 -11.46
C ASP A 162 5.42 -3.90 -11.30
N TYR A 163 4.64 -4.56 -12.17
CA TYR A 163 3.17 -4.46 -12.18
C TYR A 163 2.53 -4.76 -10.81
N CYS A 164 3.13 -5.66 -10.03
CA CYS A 164 2.66 -6.02 -8.69
C CYS A 164 2.64 -4.81 -7.73
N ASP A 165 3.68 -3.99 -7.76
CA ASP A 165 3.76 -2.77 -6.95
C ASP A 165 2.80 -1.69 -7.47
N ILE A 166 2.68 -1.57 -8.79
CA ILE A 166 1.76 -0.63 -9.45
C ILE A 166 0.30 -0.93 -9.08
N ILE A 167 -0.11 -2.20 -9.16
CA ILE A 167 -1.49 -2.57 -8.85
C ILE A 167 -1.77 -2.43 -7.35
N ASN A 168 -0.79 -2.71 -6.48
CA ASN A 168 -0.92 -2.49 -5.04
C ASN A 168 -1.09 -1.01 -4.67
N ASP A 169 -0.36 -0.09 -5.30
CA ASP A 169 -0.57 1.36 -5.09
C ASP A 169 -1.97 1.81 -5.52
N TYR A 170 -2.49 1.24 -6.60
CA TYR A 170 -3.82 1.56 -7.09
C TYR A 170 -4.92 1.07 -6.14
N LEU A 171 -4.85 -0.19 -5.70
CA LEU A 171 -5.92 -0.86 -4.94
C LEU A 171 -6.16 -0.31 -3.54
N ILE A 172 -5.15 0.27 -2.90
CA ILE A 172 -5.32 0.90 -1.58
C ILE A 172 -6.16 2.19 -1.63
N THR A 173 -6.48 2.69 -2.83
CA THR A 173 -7.33 3.87 -3.00
C THR A 173 -8.70 3.70 -2.34
N SER A 174 -9.42 2.61 -2.60
CA SER A 174 -10.75 2.40 -2.01
C SER A 174 -10.71 2.37 -0.48
N THR A 175 -9.61 1.89 0.11
CA THR A 175 -9.43 1.87 1.56
C THR A 175 -9.33 3.29 2.11
N TYR A 176 -8.54 4.17 1.49
CA TYR A 176 -8.42 5.56 1.92
C TYR A 176 -9.70 6.36 1.68
N THR A 177 -10.35 6.19 0.52
CA THR A 177 -11.52 6.98 0.15
C THR A 177 -12.83 6.48 0.75
N SER A 178 -12.84 5.31 1.41
CA SER A 178 -14.04 4.75 2.06
C SER A 178 -14.63 5.63 3.16
N GLN A 179 -13.84 6.57 3.69
CA GLN A 179 -14.27 7.51 4.73
C GLN A 179 -14.67 8.89 4.17
N ASP A 180 -14.50 9.11 2.87
CA ASP A 180 -14.78 10.39 2.24
C ASP A 180 -16.26 10.51 1.83
N THR A 181 -17.08 11.06 2.73
CA THR A 181 -18.50 11.29 2.49
C THR A 181 -18.78 12.18 1.27
N ARG A 182 -17.81 12.99 0.81
CA ARG A 182 -17.95 13.83 -0.39
C ARG A 182 -18.05 13.00 -1.67
N LEU A 183 -17.60 11.74 -1.64
CA LEU A 183 -17.71 10.83 -2.78
C LEU A 183 -19.06 10.14 -2.88
N GLN A 184 -19.92 10.21 -1.86
CA GLN A 184 -21.22 9.53 -1.85
C GLN A 184 -22.09 9.90 -3.06
N ALA A 185 -22.01 11.16 -3.51
CA ALA A 185 -22.78 11.66 -4.67
C ALA A 185 -22.37 11.01 -6.01
N PHE A 186 -21.23 10.30 -6.06
CA PHE A 186 -20.71 9.63 -7.26
C PHE A 186 -21.09 8.14 -7.32
N PHE A 187 -21.79 7.64 -6.29
CA PHE A 187 -22.21 6.24 -6.19
C PHE A 187 -23.73 6.09 -6.19
N PRO A 188 -24.25 4.90 -6.55
CA PRO A 188 -25.69 4.62 -6.49
C PRO A 188 -26.27 4.92 -5.11
N GLU A 189 -27.51 5.43 -5.10
CA GLU A 189 -28.24 5.69 -3.86
C GLU A 189 -28.38 4.41 -3.03
N GLY A 190 -28.03 4.47 -1.74
CA GLY A 190 -28.08 3.33 -0.81
C GLY A 190 -26.81 2.48 -0.74
N MET A 191 -25.81 2.68 -1.60
CA MET A 191 -24.50 2.03 -1.48
C MET A 191 -23.65 2.73 -0.41
N ALA A 192 -23.18 2.00 0.60
CA ALA A 192 -22.27 2.57 1.60
C ALA A 192 -20.86 2.72 1.03
N LEU A 193 -20.14 3.78 1.41
CA LEU A 193 -18.74 3.99 0.97
C LEU A 193 -17.78 2.88 1.43
N SER A 194 -18.11 2.17 2.50
CA SER A 194 -17.38 0.96 2.92
C SER A 194 -17.46 -0.18 1.93
N GLU A 195 -18.46 -0.17 1.04
CA GLU A 195 -18.62 -1.13 -0.06
C GLU A 195 -17.81 -0.74 -1.30
N LEU A 196 -17.14 0.42 -1.30
CA LEU A 196 -16.30 0.85 -2.39
C LEU A 196 -15.19 -0.17 -2.63
N ARG A 197 -15.05 -0.60 -3.89
CA ARG A 197 -13.98 -1.48 -4.33
C ARG A 197 -13.26 -0.84 -5.50
N THR A 198 -11.93 -0.86 -5.41
CA THR A 198 -11.09 -0.54 -6.54
C THR A 198 -10.94 -1.80 -7.40
N GLU A 199 -11.42 -1.76 -8.65
CA GLU A 199 -11.43 -2.92 -9.53
C GLU A 199 -10.08 -3.14 -10.22
N PRO A 200 -9.33 -4.22 -9.92
CA PRO A 200 -7.99 -4.45 -10.47
C PRO A 200 -8.01 -4.65 -11.99
N ALA A 201 -9.09 -5.20 -12.53
CA ALA A 201 -9.26 -5.42 -13.97
C ALA A 201 -9.21 -4.10 -14.77
N CYS A 202 -9.61 -2.98 -14.15
CA CYS A 202 -9.61 -1.68 -14.83
C CYS A 202 -8.19 -1.17 -15.09
N LEU A 203 -7.34 -1.16 -14.06
CA LEU A 203 -5.94 -0.76 -14.24
C LEU A 203 -5.19 -1.77 -15.12
N LYS A 204 -5.46 -3.07 -14.98
CA LYS A 204 -4.89 -4.11 -15.85
C LYS A 204 -5.21 -3.85 -17.32
N ALA A 205 -6.44 -3.47 -17.64
CA ALA A 205 -6.83 -3.18 -19.02
C ALA A 205 -6.09 -1.96 -19.60
N ALA A 206 -5.86 -0.90 -18.80
CA ALA A 206 -5.03 0.23 -19.22
C ALA A 206 -3.56 -0.18 -19.42
N TYR A 207 -2.98 -0.94 -18.49
CA TYR A 207 -1.62 -1.46 -18.56
C TYR A 207 -1.41 -2.33 -19.81
N ASP A 208 -2.34 -3.26 -20.06
CA ASP A 208 -2.30 -4.15 -21.22
C ASP A 208 -2.51 -3.40 -22.54
N ALA A 209 -3.37 -2.38 -22.56
CA ALA A 209 -3.57 -1.56 -23.75
C ALA A 209 -2.28 -0.84 -24.19
N VAL A 210 -1.43 -0.44 -23.23
CA VAL A 210 -0.09 0.10 -23.49
C VAL A 210 0.83 -1.01 -24.01
N LEU A 211 1.04 -2.08 -23.23
CA LEU A 211 2.06 -3.08 -23.57
C LEU A 211 1.71 -3.94 -24.79
N ASN A 212 0.45 -4.34 -24.97
CA ASN A 212 0.08 -5.19 -26.12
C ASN A 212 0.20 -4.45 -27.46
N ARG A 213 0.01 -3.12 -27.44
CA ARG A 213 0.07 -2.30 -28.66
C ARG A 213 1.48 -1.80 -28.97
N TYR A 214 2.24 -1.43 -27.95
CA TYR A 214 3.53 -0.74 -28.11
C TYR A 214 4.75 -1.56 -27.67
N GLY A 215 4.55 -2.64 -26.92
CA GLY A 215 5.61 -3.48 -26.37
C GLY A 215 6.28 -2.88 -25.12
N THR A 216 6.53 -1.57 -25.11
CA THR A 216 7.15 -0.87 -23.97
C THR A 216 6.49 0.48 -23.68
N ILE A 217 6.75 1.03 -22.50
CA ILE A 217 6.26 2.36 -22.10
C ILE A 217 6.91 3.47 -22.94
N GLU A 218 8.18 3.33 -23.31
CA GLU A 218 8.92 4.29 -24.14
C GLU A 218 8.28 4.39 -25.52
N ALA A 219 8.04 3.25 -26.17
CA ALA A 219 7.40 3.21 -27.49
C ALA A 219 5.99 3.82 -27.47
N TYR A 220 5.26 3.64 -26.37
CA TYR A 220 3.97 4.28 -26.15
C TYR A 220 4.08 5.80 -25.97
N LEU A 221 5.04 6.28 -25.18
CA LEU A 221 5.25 7.72 -24.97
C LEU A 221 5.79 8.42 -26.23
N GLU A 222 6.63 7.74 -27.01
CA GLU A 222 7.04 8.18 -28.36
C GLU A 222 5.82 8.31 -29.28
N ALA A 223 4.91 7.33 -29.25
CA ALA A 223 3.65 7.40 -30.00
C ALA A 223 2.71 8.50 -29.48
N CYS A 224 2.81 8.89 -28.21
CA CYS A 224 2.12 10.06 -27.67
C CYS A 224 2.76 11.38 -28.12
N GLY A 225 3.96 11.35 -28.72
CA GLY A 225 4.67 12.52 -29.25
C GLY A 225 5.74 13.11 -28.33
N LEU A 226 6.21 12.35 -27.33
CA LEU A 226 7.39 12.69 -26.53
C LEU A 226 8.68 12.24 -27.26
N THR A 227 9.77 13.00 -27.11
CA THR A 227 11.08 12.57 -27.65
C THR A 227 11.75 11.56 -26.71
N LYS A 228 12.72 10.82 -27.22
CA LYS A 228 13.52 9.88 -26.41
C LYS A 228 14.26 10.60 -25.29
N GLU A 229 14.76 11.81 -25.56
CA GLU A 229 15.45 12.64 -24.57
C GLU A 229 14.49 13.06 -23.45
N ALA A 230 13.25 13.41 -23.79
CA ALA A 230 12.21 13.74 -22.82
C ALA A 230 11.84 12.53 -21.94
N ILE A 231 11.71 11.34 -22.55
CA ILE A 231 11.42 10.10 -21.82
C ILE A 231 12.58 9.73 -20.88
N GLN A 232 13.84 9.87 -21.34
CA GLN A 232 15.00 9.65 -20.48
C GLN A 232 15.04 10.64 -19.32
N ALA A 233 14.74 11.92 -19.56
CA ALA A 233 14.67 12.93 -18.49
C ALA A 233 13.57 12.62 -17.46
N LEU A 234 12.42 12.07 -17.88
CA LEU A 234 11.39 11.58 -16.97
C LEU A 234 11.89 10.41 -16.12
N HIS A 235 12.51 9.40 -16.72
CA HIS A 235 13.11 8.26 -16.01
C HIS A 235 14.15 8.75 -15.00
N ASP A 236 15.08 9.61 -15.43
CA ASP A 236 16.14 10.16 -14.61
C ASP A 236 15.60 10.99 -13.44
N ARG A 237 14.43 11.63 -13.57
CA ARG A 237 13.77 12.34 -12.47
C ARG A 237 13.15 11.36 -11.46
N LEU A 238 12.50 10.32 -11.96
CA LEU A 238 11.78 9.32 -11.18
C LEU A 238 12.71 8.40 -10.39
N VAL A 239 13.84 7.98 -10.95
CA VAL A 239 14.63 6.86 -10.43
C VAL A 239 15.86 7.31 -9.67
N GLY A 240 16.10 6.77 -8.47
CA GLY A 240 17.25 7.07 -7.63
C GLY A 240 17.92 5.82 -7.04
N PRO A 241 18.99 6.01 -6.27
CA PRO A 241 19.68 4.90 -5.62
C PRO A 241 18.74 4.14 -4.68
N ALA A 242 19.00 2.84 -4.49
CA ALA A 242 18.36 2.01 -3.48
C ALA A 242 18.39 2.67 -2.08
N GLY A 243 17.35 2.45 -1.27
CA GLY A 243 17.24 3.04 0.06
C GLY A 243 16.04 2.51 0.82
N ASP A 244 15.23 3.40 1.39
CA ASP A 244 14.05 3.06 2.17
C ASP A 244 12.94 2.51 1.26
N TYR A 245 12.90 1.19 1.09
CA TYR A 245 11.93 0.51 0.24
C TYR A 245 10.60 0.33 0.96
N ARG A 246 9.48 0.58 0.25
CA ARG A 246 8.15 0.16 0.72
C ARG A 246 8.03 -1.36 0.68
N HIS A 247 8.51 -1.96 -0.40
CA HIS A 247 8.55 -3.39 -0.66
C HIS A 247 9.98 -3.70 -1.13
N LEU A 248 10.73 -4.47 -0.35
CA LEU A 248 12.11 -4.83 -0.71
C LEU A 248 12.04 -6.09 -1.58
N PRO A 249 12.47 -6.03 -2.84
CA PRO A 249 12.43 -7.19 -3.71
C PRO A 249 13.50 -8.20 -3.27
N LEU A 250 13.03 -9.41 -2.99
CA LEU A 250 13.85 -10.58 -2.64
C LEU A 250 13.55 -11.70 -3.64
N GLU A 251 14.50 -12.61 -3.83
CA GLU A 251 14.31 -13.77 -4.70
C GLU A 251 13.50 -14.86 -4.00
N GLY A 252 13.76 -15.08 -2.70
CA GLY A 252 13.16 -16.16 -1.92
C GLY A 252 11.90 -15.81 -1.12
N ALA A 253 11.45 -14.56 -1.14
CA ALA A 253 10.25 -14.12 -0.42
C ALA A 253 9.52 -13.04 -1.23
N TYR A 254 8.19 -13.06 -1.19
CA TYR A 254 7.36 -12.25 -2.09
C TYR A 254 6.58 -11.16 -1.37
N ASN A 255 6.30 -11.34 -0.09
CA ASN A 255 5.43 -10.47 0.70
C ASN A 255 6.23 -9.63 1.71
N TYR A 256 7.53 -9.45 1.48
CA TYR A 256 8.43 -8.72 2.38
C TYR A 256 8.24 -7.21 2.29
N ARG A 257 7.98 -6.53 3.41
CA ARG A 257 7.90 -5.06 3.43
C ARG A 257 8.21 -4.44 4.77
N ASP A 258 8.67 -3.20 4.71
CA ASP A 258 8.97 -2.35 5.88
C ASP A 258 7.69 -1.68 6.40
N LEU A 259 7.57 -1.55 7.71
CA LEU A 259 6.49 -0.79 8.36
C LEU A 259 6.87 0.67 8.64
N GLY A 260 7.95 1.17 8.04
CA GLY A 260 8.38 2.56 8.09
C GLY A 260 7.59 3.51 7.15
N GLY A 261 7.55 4.79 7.52
CA GLY A 261 6.97 5.86 6.70
C GLY A 261 5.45 6.04 6.80
N TYR A 262 4.78 5.35 7.72
CA TYR A 262 3.35 5.58 8.00
C TYR A 262 3.16 6.77 8.93
N PRO A 263 2.19 7.67 8.65
CA PRO A 263 1.90 8.79 9.53
C PRO A 263 1.37 8.30 10.88
N CYS A 264 1.87 8.90 11.95
CA CYS A 264 1.46 8.63 13.33
C CYS A 264 1.49 9.91 14.18
N VAL A 265 0.99 9.83 15.41
CA VAL A 265 0.84 11.00 16.31
C VAL A 265 2.16 11.75 16.55
N GLN A 266 3.30 11.04 16.58
CA GLN A 266 4.63 11.63 16.77
C GLN A 266 5.44 11.68 15.45
N GLY A 267 4.76 11.89 14.32
CA GLY A 267 5.40 12.03 13.01
C GLY A 267 5.21 10.80 12.13
N TYR A 268 6.27 10.00 11.96
CA TYR A 268 6.23 8.83 11.07
C TYR A 268 6.91 7.61 11.69
N THR A 269 6.45 6.42 11.30
CA THR A 269 7.12 5.18 11.68
C THR A 269 8.53 5.10 11.07
N LYS A 270 9.47 4.50 11.79
CA LYS A 270 10.88 4.38 11.38
C LYS A 270 11.09 3.22 10.38
N PHE A 271 11.79 3.49 9.28
CA PHE A 271 12.33 2.45 8.41
C PHE A 271 13.42 1.62 9.11
N HIS A 272 13.65 0.41 8.60
CA HIS A 272 14.68 -0.55 9.05
C HIS A 272 14.47 -1.08 10.47
N ARG A 273 13.26 -0.93 11.01
CA ARG A 273 12.93 -1.33 12.39
C ARG A 273 12.04 -2.54 12.47
N LEU A 274 10.87 -2.50 11.84
CA LEU A 274 9.93 -3.61 11.82
C LEU A 274 9.57 -3.92 10.38
N MET A 275 9.79 -5.17 10.00
CA MET A 275 9.50 -5.69 8.68
C MET A 275 8.63 -6.93 8.83
N ARG A 276 7.81 -7.18 7.81
CA ARG A 276 6.93 -8.35 7.72
C ARG A 276 7.20 -9.10 6.43
N SER A 277 7.00 -10.42 6.42
CA SER A 277 7.15 -11.26 5.21
C SER A 277 6.23 -12.48 5.24
N ASP A 278 6.11 -13.14 4.08
CA ASP A 278 5.80 -14.56 3.99
C ASP A 278 6.98 -15.43 4.43
N ASP A 279 6.83 -16.74 4.30
CA ASP A 279 7.86 -17.74 4.57
C ASP A 279 9.24 -17.36 4.00
N ILE A 280 10.29 -17.52 4.81
CA ILE A 280 11.66 -17.16 4.44
C ILE A 280 12.58 -18.37 4.25
N GLY A 281 12.04 -19.57 4.10
CA GLY A 281 12.83 -20.79 3.92
C GLY A 281 13.58 -20.84 2.58
N GLN A 282 13.12 -20.07 1.58
CA GLN A 282 13.71 -20.03 0.24
C GLN A 282 14.62 -18.82 -0.01
N LEU A 283 14.92 -18.00 1.01
CA LEU A 283 15.85 -16.88 0.84
C LEU A 283 17.22 -17.35 0.35
N THR A 284 17.72 -16.68 -0.67
CA THR A 284 19.06 -16.92 -1.22
C THR A 284 20.14 -16.29 -0.33
N GLN A 285 21.40 -16.65 -0.55
CA GLN A 285 22.51 -15.99 0.14
C GLN A 285 22.56 -14.48 -0.17
N ALA A 286 22.23 -14.08 -1.39
CA ALA A 286 22.15 -12.67 -1.79
C ALA A 286 21.01 -11.94 -1.04
N ASP A 287 19.86 -12.60 -0.84
CA ASP A 287 18.78 -12.05 -0.02
C ASP A 287 19.21 -11.86 1.43
N LEU A 288 19.88 -12.85 2.03
CA LEU A 288 20.40 -12.75 3.40
C LEU A 288 21.40 -11.59 3.55
N ASP A 289 22.31 -11.43 2.59
CA ASP A 289 23.28 -10.33 2.57
C ASP A 289 22.59 -8.97 2.44
N ARG A 290 21.58 -8.89 1.56
CA ARG A 290 20.76 -7.70 1.36
C ARG A 290 19.99 -7.32 2.62
N LEU A 291 19.32 -8.29 3.26
CA LEU A 291 18.56 -8.08 4.49
C LEU A 291 19.48 -7.65 5.65
N TYR A 292 20.65 -8.27 5.78
CA TYR A 292 21.62 -7.86 6.79
C TYR A 292 22.12 -6.43 6.55
N ALA A 293 22.42 -6.07 5.30
CA ALA A 293 22.80 -4.70 4.92
C ALA A 293 21.67 -3.68 5.17
N TYR A 294 20.42 -4.10 4.96
CA TYR A 294 19.20 -3.34 5.28
C TYR A 294 18.94 -3.22 6.79
N GLY A 295 19.75 -3.84 7.65
CA GLY A 295 19.66 -3.70 9.10
C GLY A 295 18.87 -4.78 9.82
N LEU A 296 18.41 -5.82 9.12
CA LEU A 296 17.76 -6.98 9.76
C LEU A 296 18.74 -7.71 10.69
N ARG A 297 18.32 -7.97 11.92
CA ARG A 297 19.10 -8.69 12.94
C ARG A 297 18.32 -9.79 13.62
N THR A 298 17.02 -9.59 13.86
CA THR A 298 16.18 -10.56 14.58
C THR A 298 15.03 -11.06 13.71
N ILE A 299 14.80 -12.36 13.72
CA ILE A 299 13.67 -13.05 13.10
C ILE A 299 12.71 -13.51 14.19
N VAL A 300 11.42 -13.21 14.04
CA VAL A 300 10.34 -13.72 14.88
C VAL A 300 9.46 -14.61 14.02
N ASP A 301 9.65 -15.92 14.15
CA ASP A 301 8.90 -16.93 13.40
C ASP A 301 7.59 -17.26 14.14
N LEU A 302 6.47 -16.87 13.54
CA LEU A 302 5.12 -17.06 14.09
C LEU A 302 4.51 -18.42 13.73
N ARG A 303 5.22 -19.25 12.96
CA ARG A 303 4.73 -20.54 12.48
C ARG A 303 4.69 -21.59 13.59
N PHE A 304 3.81 -22.57 13.42
CA PHE A 304 3.80 -23.76 14.27
C PHE A 304 4.95 -24.69 13.89
N GLU A 305 5.34 -25.60 14.79
CA GLU A 305 6.56 -26.40 14.65
C GLU A 305 6.56 -27.27 13.39
N ASN A 306 5.40 -27.77 12.97
CA ASN A 306 5.24 -28.56 11.76
C ASN A 306 5.45 -27.74 10.48
N GLU A 307 4.92 -26.51 10.42
CA GLU A 307 5.12 -25.59 9.30
C GLU A 307 6.61 -25.22 9.17
N ALA A 308 7.23 -24.85 10.30
CA ALA A 308 8.65 -24.51 10.35
C ALA A 308 9.56 -25.71 10.02
N ALA A 309 9.15 -26.93 10.34
CA ALA A 309 9.89 -28.14 9.95
C ALA A 309 9.82 -28.42 8.43
N VAL A 310 8.72 -28.04 7.77
CA VAL A 310 8.53 -28.22 6.32
C VAL A 310 9.35 -27.20 5.53
N SER A 311 9.41 -25.95 5.98
CA SER A 311 10.21 -24.88 5.36
C SER A 311 11.10 -24.17 6.39
N PRO A 312 12.20 -24.78 6.87
CA PRO A 312 13.05 -24.14 7.89
C PRO A 312 13.63 -22.82 7.38
N ASP A 313 13.65 -21.78 8.23
CA ASP A 313 14.15 -20.46 7.81
C ASP A 313 15.61 -20.53 7.37
N ALA A 314 15.92 -19.90 6.23
CA ALA A 314 17.28 -19.83 5.70
C ALA A 314 18.26 -19.17 6.70
N THR A 315 17.76 -18.29 7.56
CA THR A 315 18.51 -17.58 8.61
C THR A 315 18.95 -18.47 9.77
N GLN A 316 18.39 -19.68 9.95
CA GLN A 316 18.77 -20.57 11.07
C GLN A 316 20.23 -21.02 11.02
N LYS A 317 20.83 -21.03 9.82
CA LYS A 317 22.21 -21.44 9.59
C LYS A 317 23.19 -20.26 9.51
N ASP A 318 22.69 -19.04 9.64
CA ASP A 318 23.46 -17.81 9.49
C ASP A 318 23.58 -17.09 10.84
N GLY A 319 24.77 -17.14 11.44
CA GLY A 319 25.04 -16.57 12.77
C GLY A 319 24.92 -15.04 12.86
N ARG A 320 24.66 -14.35 11.74
CA ARG A 320 24.35 -12.92 11.73
C ARG A 320 22.95 -12.60 12.27
N PHE A 321 22.04 -13.58 12.25
CA PHE A 321 20.64 -13.40 12.62
C PHE A 321 20.29 -14.13 13.90
N ARG A 322 19.53 -13.47 14.77
CA ARG A 322 18.91 -14.07 15.96
C ARG A 322 17.52 -14.58 15.58
N ASN A 323 17.29 -15.89 15.66
CA ASN A 323 16.00 -16.50 15.36
C ASN A 323 15.21 -16.77 16.65
N LEU A 324 13.97 -16.29 16.73
CA LEU A 324 13.05 -16.47 17.85
C LEU A 324 11.82 -17.24 17.36
N SER A 325 11.60 -18.45 17.88
CA SER A 325 10.38 -19.20 17.63
C SER A 325 9.27 -18.72 18.57
N MET A 326 8.24 -18.11 17.99
CA MET A 326 7.08 -17.57 18.71
C MET A 326 5.77 -18.05 18.05
N PRO A 327 5.46 -19.36 18.08
CA PRO A 327 4.26 -19.88 17.42
C PRO A 327 3.01 -19.10 17.84
N PHE A 328 2.37 -18.42 16.90
CA PHE A 328 1.25 -17.50 17.14
C PHE A 328 -0.05 -18.12 16.62
N VAL A 329 -0.45 -19.25 17.22
CA VAL A 329 -1.55 -20.09 16.71
C VAL A 329 -2.49 -20.47 17.85
N THR A 330 -3.79 -20.22 17.69
CA THR A 330 -4.81 -20.66 18.66
C THR A 330 -5.16 -22.14 18.49
N SER A 331 -5.81 -22.73 19.49
CA SER A 331 -6.33 -24.11 19.39
C SER A 331 -7.34 -24.27 18.24
N THR A 332 -8.16 -23.25 17.98
CA THR A 332 -9.09 -23.23 16.84
C THR A 332 -8.34 -23.31 15.50
N MET A 333 -7.26 -22.53 15.34
CA MET A 333 -6.43 -22.56 14.14
C MET A 333 -5.68 -23.89 14.00
N GLN A 334 -5.15 -24.48 15.08
CA GLN A 334 -4.51 -25.81 15.00
C GLN A 334 -5.47 -26.89 14.49
N ARG A 335 -6.75 -26.81 14.86
CA ARG A 335 -7.77 -27.76 14.40
C ARG A 335 -8.20 -27.54 12.96
N LEU A 336 -8.40 -26.28 12.55
CA LEU A 336 -8.98 -25.95 11.25
C LEU A 336 -7.95 -25.73 10.15
N GLY A 337 -6.72 -25.37 10.48
CA GLY A 337 -5.69 -24.88 9.56
C GLY A 337 -5.06 -23.59 10.10
N THR A 338 -3.74 -23.48 10.00
CA THR A 338 -2.93 -22.46 10.68
C THR A 338 -2.91 -21.10 9.95
N ASP A 339 -3.41 -21.05 8.71
CA ASP A 339 -3.58 -19.82 7.93
C ASP A 339 -4.57 -20.00 6.77
N ALA A 340 -4.85 -18.92 6.05
CA ALA A 340 -5.78 -18.93 4.92
C ALA A 340 -5.38 -19.86 3.76
N THR A 341 -4.15 -20.38 3.73
CA THR A 341 -3.71 -21.36 2.71
C THR A 341 -4.01 -22.82 3.10
N THR A 342 -4.32 -23.07 4.38
CA THR A 342 -4.45 -24.41 4.97
C THR A 342 -5.80 -24.66 5.64
N ILE A 343 -6.67 -23.65 5.78
CA ILE A 343 -7.99 -23.80 6.43
C ILE A 343 -8.88 -24.82 5.70
N ASN A 344 -9.36 -25.80 6.45
CA ASN A 344 -10.35 -26.79 6.02
C ASN A 344 -11.77 -26.20 6.11
N MET A 345 -12.25 -25.67 4.99
CA MET A 345 -13.56 -25.01 4.88
C MET A 345 -14.75 -25.94 5.12
N ASN A 346 -14.59 -27.26 4.94
CA ASN A 346 -15.65 -28.22 5.25
C ASN A 346 -15.96 -28.28 6.75
N GLU A 347 -14.94 -28.02 7.58
CA GLU A 347 -15.05 -27.98 9.04
C GLU A 347 -15.28 -26.55 9.57
N ALA A 348 -14.89 -25.52 8.82
CA ALA A 348 -15.00 -24.11 9.19
C ALA A 348 -16.33 -23.44 8.82
N LYS A 349 -17.39 -24.21 8.49
CA LYS A 349 -18.67 -23.70 7.94
C LYS A 349 -19.36 -22.56 8.70
N GLN A 350 -18.99 -22.29 9.96
CA GLN A 350 -19.58 -21.26 10.82
C GLN A 350 -18.54 -20.25 11.36
N ILE A 351 -17.28 -20.33 10.91
CA ILE A 351 -16.18 -19.51 11.43
C ILE A 351 -15.52 -18.80 10.25
N THR A 352 -15.60 -17.48 10.23
CA THR A 352 -14.93 -16.67 9.20
C THR A 352 -13.45 -16.49 9.53
N LEU A 353 -12.64 -16.12 8.55
CA LEU A 353 -11.24 -15.75 8.78
C LEU A 353 -11.12 -14.60 9.80
N ALA A 354 -12.04 -13.65 9.73
CA ALA A 354 -12.12 -12.52 10.65
C ALA A 354 -12.38 -12.99 12.11
N ASP A 355 -13.17 -14.06 12.31
CA ASP A 355 -13.38 -14.65 13.64
C ASP A 355 -12.09 -15.28 14.19
N LEU A 356 -11.34 -15.96 13.34
CA LEU A 356 -10.04 -16.53 13.73
C LEU A 356 -9.04 -15.45 14.14
N TYR A 357 -9.07 -14.28 13.49
CA TYR A 357 -8.22 -13.15 13.88
C TYR A 357 -8.65 -12.56 15.22
N VAL A 358 -9.96 -12.52 15.51
CA VAL A 358 -10.48 -12.13 16.82
C VAL A 358 -10.02 -13.10 17.90
N ASP A 359 -9.98 -14.40 17.62
CA ASP A 359 -9.46 -15.41 18.55
C ASP A 359 -7.96 -15.18 18.86
N LEU A 360 -7.16 -14.77 17.88
CA LEU A 360 -5.74 -14.43 18.10
C LEU A 360 -5.57 -13.26 19.09
N VAL A 361 -6.39 -12.20 18.98
CA VAL A 361 -6.32 -11.06 19.93
C VAL A 361 -6.94 -11.38 21.29
N LYS A 362 -7.78 -12.40 21.40
CA LYS A 362 -8.31 -12.87 22.69
C LYS A 362 -7.31 -13.69 23.48
N ASP A 363 -6.31 -14.29 22.83
CA ASP A 363 -5.24 -14.99 23.50
C ASP A 363 -4.20 -14.00 24.05
N HIS A 364 -4.51 -13.42 25.21
CA HIS A 364 -3.69 -12.39 25.86
C HIS A 364 -2.28 -12.87 26.16
N ALA A 365 -2.11 -14.14 26.56
CA ALA A 365 -0.80 -14.71 26.87
C ALA A 365 0.07 -14.79 25.62
N LEU A 366 -0.50 -15.24 24.50
CA LEU A 366 0.16 -15.34 23.22
C LEU A 366 0.57 -13.96 22.67
N VAL A 367 -0.34 -12.99 22.71
CA VAL A 367 -0.08 -11.62 22.28
C VAL A 367 1.00 -10.97 23.14
N LYS A 368 0.87 -11.05 24.46
CA LYS A 368 1.85 -10.49 25.40
C LYS A 368 3.24 -11.04 25.13
N LYS A 369 3.39 -12.38 25.08
CA LYS A 369 4.69 -13.03 24.85
C LYS A 369 5.35 -12.57 23.55
N THR A 370 4.56 -12.45 22.48
CA THR A 370 5.06 -12.03 21.16
C THR A 370 5.50 -10.57 21.17
N LEU A 371 4.72 -9.68 21.78
CA LEU A 371 5.07 -8.26 21.90
C LEU A 371 6.29 -8.05 22.82
N GLU A 372 6.44 -8.81 23.90
CA GLU A 372 7.64 -8.78 24.76
C GLU A 372 8.88 -9.21 23.97
N ALA A 373 8.80 -10.28 23.19
CA ALA A 373 9.90 -10.73 22.33
C ALA A 373 10.33 -9.66 21.32
N ILE A 374 9.37 -8.94 20.70
CA ILE A 374 9.66 -7.83 19.80
C ILE A 374 10.24 -6.63 20.55
N ALA A 375 9.75 -6.34 21.76
CA ALA A 375 10.24 -5.25 22.60
C ALA A 375 11.72 -5.46 23.02
N GLU A 376 12.09 -6.70 23.34
CA GLU A 376 13.44 -7.08 23.75
C GLU A 376 14.41 -7.26 22.58
N ALA A 377 13.91 -7.49 21.36
CA ALA A 377 14.74 -7.70 20.18
C ALA A 377 15.50 -6.44 19.76
N GLU A 378 16.76 -6.60 19.34
CA GLU A 378 17.62 -5.50 18.87
C GLU A 378 17.75 -5.49 17.34
N GLY A 379 18.12 -4.32 16.81
CA GLY A 379 18.26 -4.09 15.36
C GLY A 379 16.92 -4.00 14.63
N GLY A 380 16.95 -4.25 13.32
CA GLY A 380 15.74 -4.47 12.54
C GLY A 380 15.16 -5.86 12.82
N ILE A 381 13.84 -5.95 12.88
CA ILE A 381 13.11 -7.17 13.27
C ILE A 381 12.20 -7.56 12.11
N LEU A 382 12.35 -8.78 11.62
CA LEU A 382 11.42 -9.39 10.67
C LEU A 382 10.51 -10.35 11.45
N PHE A 383 9.21 -10.19 11.34
CA PHE A 383 8.25 -11.19 11.80
C PHE A 383 7.49 -11.77 10.61
N HIS A 384 7.30 -13.08 10.60
CA HIS A 384 6.65 -13.75 9.48
C HIS A 384 5.83 -14.96 9.94
N CYS A 385 4.98 -15.42 9.04
CA CYS A 385 4.32 -16.71 9.11
C CYS A 385 4.42 -17.36 7.72
N SER A 386 3.62 -18.38 7.41
CA SER A 386 3.73 -19.05 6.10
C SER A 386 3.39 -18.12 4.91
N ALA A 387 2.25 -17.43 4.99
CA ALA A 387 1.83 -16.48 3.95
C ALA A 387 2.13 -15.00 4.29
N GLY A 388 2.54 -14.70 5.53
CA GLY A 388 2.70 -13.30 5.96
C GLY A 388 1.39 -12.49 5.97
N LYS A 389 0.23 -13.16 5.93
CA LYS A 389 -1.11 -12.57 5.84
C LYS A 389 -1.81 -12.51 7.19
N ASP A 390 -2.07 -13.68 7.79
CA ASP A 390 -3.02 -13.82 8.89
C ASP A 390 -2.40 -13.42 10.24
N ARG A 391 -1.57 -14.30 10.80
CA ARG A 391 -0.84 -14.09 12.07
C ARG A 391 0.04 -12.84 12.00
N THR A 392 0.82 -12.75 10.93
CA THR A 392 1.65 -11.58 10.61
C THR A 392 0.80 -10.31 10.42
N GLY A 393 -0.39 -10.39 9.83
CA GLY A 393 -1.29 -9.24 9.69
C GLY A 393 -1.82 -8.74 11.02
N VAL A 394 -2.22 -9.64 11.92
CA VAL A 394 -2.67 -9.27 13.27
C VAL A 394 -1.53 -8.63 14.07
N ILE A 395 -0.31 -9.17 14.03
CA ILE A 395 0.85 -8.56 14.70
C ILE A 395 1.20 -7.20 14.09
N ALA A 396 1.20 -7.07 12.76
CA ALA A 396 1.43 -5.79 12.09
C ALA A 396 0.37 -4.75 12.48
N MET A 397 -0.91 -5.15 12.54
CA MET A 397 -2.00 -4.29 13.02
C MET A 397 -1.73 -3.80 14.44
N LEU A 398 -1.41 -4.70 15.38
CA LEU A 398 -1.12 -4.33 16.77
C LEU A 398 0.08 -3.38 16.88
N LEU A 399 1.15 -3.62 16.15
CA LEU A 399 2.34 -2.76 16.13
C LEU A 399 2.04 -1.38 15.57
N LEU A 400 1.29 -1.29 14.46
CA LEU A 400 0.87 -0.01 13.89
C LEU A 400 -0.11 0.74 14.81
N MET A 401 -0.99 0.03 15.53
CA MET A 401 -1.84 0.62 16.57
C MET A 401 -1.00 1.18 17.73
N ILE A 402 0.03 0.45 18.19
CA ILE A 402 0.98 0.93 19.22
C ILE A 402 1.70 2.19 18.76
N ALA A 403 2.07 2.25 17.47
CA ALA A 403 2.63 3.45 16.87
C ALA A 403 1.60 4.60 16.72
N GLN A 404 0.32 4.37 16.97
CA GLN A 404 -0.78 5.31 16.72
C GLN A 404 -0.89 5.72 15.24
N VAL A 405 -0.70 4.76 14.35
CA VAL A 405 -0.98 4.91 12.90
C VAL A 405 -2.49 4.86 12.67
N GLY A 406 -2.97 5.68 11.72
CA GLY A 406 -4.39 5.76 11.39
C GLY A 406 -4.96 4.44 10.85
N GLN A 407 -6.24 4.18 11.13
CA GLN A 407 -6.94 2.95 10.74
C GLN A 407 -6.84 2.65 9.24
N ALA A 408 -7.01 3.66 8.38
CA ALA A 408 -6.96 3.48 6.92
C ALA A 408 -5.58 3.01 6.44
N ASP A 409 -4.50 3.52 7.03
CA ASP A 409 -3.12 3.10 6.73
C ASP A 409 -2.86 1.65 7.17
N ILE A 410 -3.40 1.24 8.33
CA ILE A 410 -3.33 -0.15 8.82
C ILE A 410 -4.04 -1.10 7.85
N TYR A 411 -5.23 -0.72 7.40
CA TYR A 411 -6.02 -1.54 6.47
C TYR A 411 -5.36 -1.62 5.10
N ALA A 412 -4.82 -0.50 4.59
CA ALA A 412 -4.08 -0.45 3.34
C ALA A 412 -2.84 -1.36 3.38
N ASN A 413 -2.07 -1.34 4.48
CA ASN A 413 -0.91 -2.23 4.66
C ASN A 413 -1.29 -3.73 4.59
N TYR A 414 -2.43 -4.09 5.19
CA TYR A 414 -2.93 -5.46 5.16
C TYR A 414 -3.36 -5.87 3.74
N GLN A 415 -4.11 -5.00 3.05
CA GLN A 415 -4.68 -5.25 1.72
C GLN A 415 -3.63 -5.60 0.66
N GLN A 416 -2.44 -4.98 0.74
CA GLN A 416 -1.34 -5.22 -0.21
C GLN A 416 -0.86 -6.68 -0.28
N THR A 417 -1.10 -7.46 0.78
CA THR A 417 -0.61 -8.84 0.92
C THR A 417 -1.02 -9.74 -0.25
N PHE A 418 -2.25 -9.61 -0.75
CA PHE A 418 -2.78 -10.52 -1.76
C PHE A 418 -1.98 -10.46 -3.06
N TYR A 419 -1.73 -9.26 -3.59
CA TYR A 419 -1.05 -9.11 -4.87
C TYR A 419 0.43 -9.48 -4.86
N TYR A 420 1.06 -9.37 -3.69
CA TYR A 420 2.41 -9.89 -3.46
C TYR A 420 2.41 -11.42 -3.44
N LEU A 421 1.48 -12.04 -2.70
CA LEU A 421 1.41 -13.50 -2.59
C LEU A 421 1.13 -14.21 -3.91
N ILE A 422 0.27 -13.65 -4.78
CA ILE A 422 -0.05 -14.28 -6.06
C ILE A 422 1.12 -14.24 -7.08
N GLN A 423 2.23 -13.57 -6.76
CA GLN A 423 3.46 -13.68 -7.53
C GLN A 423 4.19 -15.01 -7.28
N LYS A 424 3.97 -15.62 -6.11
CA LYS A 424 4.59 -16.88 -5.73
C LYS A 424 4.12 -18.01 -6.67
N PRO A 425 5.02 -18.73 -7.36
CA PRO A 425 4.65 -19.71 -8.38
C PRO A 425 3.66 -20.76 -7.89
N GLU A 426 3.87 -21.32 -6.69
CA GLU A 426 2.99 -22.36 -6.15
C GLU A 426 1.57 -21.86 -5.83
N ILE A 427 1.43 -20.56 -5.54
CA ILE A 427 0.11 -19.92 -5.35
C ILE A 427 -0.50 -19.62 -6.72
N ARG A 428 0.28 -19.03 -7.63
CA ARG A 428 -0.16 -18.65 -8.97
C ARG A 428 -0.74 -19.81 -9.77
N GLU A 429 -0.10 -20.97 -9.70
CA GLU A 429 -0.54 -22.20 -10.38
C GLU A 429 -1.85 -22.77 -9.84
N ARG A 430 -2.23 -22.42 -8.61
CA ARG A 430 -3.47 -22.86 -7.95
C ARG A 430 -4.62 -21.86 -8.07
N LEU A 431 -4.37 -20.67 -8.65
CA LEU A 431 -5.36 -19.60 -8.71
C LEU A 431 -6.59 -20.02 -9.52
N ASN A 432 -7.72 -19.99 -8.82
CA ASN A 432 -9.06 -20.08 -9.37
C ASN A 432 -9.96 -19.09 -8.59
N PRO A 433 -11.16 -18.75 -9.07
CA PRO A 433 -12.02 -17.77 -8.41
C PRO A 433 -12.28 -18.03 -6.92
N GLU A 434 -12.55 -19.28 -6.54
CA GLU A 434 -12.81 -19.65 -5.14
C GLU A 434 -11.57 -19.47 -4.27
N TRP A 435 -10.40 -19.87 -4.75
CA TRP A 435 -9.12 -19.66 -4.06
C TRP A 435 -8.74 -18.19 -3.98
N MET A 436 -9.00 -17.39 -5.02
CA MET A 436 -8.74 -15.95 -5.01
C MET A 436 -9.58 -15.27 -3.94
N GLU A 437 -10.87 -15.60 -3.86
CA GLU A 437 -11.76 -15.02 -2.86
C GLU A 437 -11.30 -15.32 -1.42
N MET A 438 -10.79 -16.53 -1.18
CA MET A 438 -10.22 -16.93 0.11
C MET A 438 -8.88 -16.24 0.41
N MET A 439 -8.03 -16.12 -0.61
CA MET A 439 -6.68 -15.57 -0.47
C MET A 439 -6.65 -14.05 -0.44
N GLU A 440 -7.70 -13.40 -0.91
CA GLU A 440 -7.84 -11.95 -0.88
C GLU A 440 -7.69 -11.41 0.55
N SER A 441 -6.89 -10.35 0.68
CA SER A 441 -6.69 -9.63 1.94
C SER A 441 -7.78 -8.58 2.12
N LYS A 442 -9.03 -9.07 2.24
CA LYS A 442 -10.23 -8.28 2.44
C LYS A 442 -10.13 -7.42 3.70
N VAL A 443 -10.39 -6.12 3.60
CA VAL A 443 -10.31 -5.15 4.72
C VAL A 443 -11.17 -5.62 5.91
N GLU A 444 -12.32 -6.23 5.64
CA GLU A 444 -13.23 -6.78 6.65
C GLU A 444 -12.54 -7.81 7.57
N SER A 445 -11.56 -8.55 7.05
CA SER A 445 -10.83 -9.57 7.82
C SER A 445 -10.01 -8.94 8.94
N ILE A 446 -9.32 -7.83 8.66
CA ILE A 446 -8.49 -7.13 9.64
C ILE A 446 -9.28 -6.08 10.43
N ALA A 447 -10.40 -5.58 9.88
CA ALA A 447 -11.26 -4.64 10.58
C ALA A 447 -11.93 -5.25 11.81
N LYS A 448 -12.33 -6.52 11.76
CA LYS A 448 -13.01 -7.19 12.88
C LYS A 448 -12.16 -7.25 14.17
N PRO A 449 -10.90 -7.73 14.18
CA PRO A 449 -10.07 -7.70 15.37
C PRO A 449 -9.70 -6.27 15.81
N TYR A 450 -9.53 -5.32 14.87
CA TYR A 450 -9.33 -3.91 15.20
C TYR A 450 -10.52 -3.37 16.01
N THR A 451 -11.74 -3.53 15.48
CA THR A 451 -12.97 -3.08 16.14
C THR A 451 -13.20 -3.79 17.47
N TYR A 452 -12.90 -5.09 17.56
CA TYR A 452 -12.95 -5.82 18.82
C TYR A 452 -12.10 -5.14 19.92
N ILE A 453 -10.87 -4.73 19.58
CA ILE A 453 -9.98 -4.02 20.50
C ILE A 453 -10.59 -2.69 20.94
N ILE A 454 -11.08 -1.88 19.99
CA ILE A 454 -11.67 -0.58 20.28
C ILE A 454 -12.93 -0.71 21.15
N ASP A 455 -13.84 -1.63 20.82
CA ASP A 455 -15.11 -1.78 21.52
C ASP A 455 -14.94 -2.30 22.96
N HIS A 456 -14.01 -3.23 23.18
CA HIS A 456 -13.85 -3.90 24.48
C HIS A 456 -12.84 -3.19 25.40
N TYR A 457 -11.89 -2.45 24.82
CA TYR A 457 -10.77 -1.84 25.56
C TYR A 457 -10.62 -0.34 25.31
N GLN A 458 -11.52 0.27 24.54
CA GLN A 458 -11.56 1.70 24.15
C GLN A 458 -10.44 2.15 23.20
N ASN A 459 -9.23 1.62 23.37
CA ASN A 459 -8.06 1.92 22.55
C ASN A 459 -6.97 0.86 22.75
N ILE A 460 -5.87 0.98 21.99
CA ILE A 460 -4.73 0.07 22.09
C ILE A 460 -4.11 0.06 23.49
N GLU A 461 -3.99 1.20 24.18
CA GLU A 461 -3.42 1.28 25.52
C GLU A 461 -4.24 0.52 26.56
N GLY A 462 -5.56 0.60 26.47
CA GLY A 462 -6.47 -0.20 27.30
C GLY A 462 -6.27 -1.70 27.08
N TYR A 463 -6.10 -2.11 25.83
CA TYR A 463 -5.84 -3.51 25.48
C TYR A 463 -4.48 -4.00 25.99
N LEU A 464 -3.40 -3.24 25.77
CA LEU A 464 -2.05 -3.61 26.24
C LEU A 464 -1.98 -3.72 27.78
N LYS A 465 -2.73 -2.89 28.50
CA LYS A 465 -2.88 -3.00 29.97
C LYS A 465 -3.66 -4.26 30.34
N ALA A 466 -4.74 -4.58 29.63
CA ALA A 466 -5.57 -5.74 29.90
C ALA A 466 -4.81 -7.06 29.68
N ILE A 467 -3.97 -7.16 28.64
CA ILE A 467 -3.11 -8.33 28.42
C ILE A 467 -1.95 -8.41 29.43
N GLY A 468 -1.74 -7.37 30.24
CA GLY A 468 -0.69 -7.32 31.26
C GLY A 468 0.71 -7.03 30.70
N LEU A 469 0.82 -6.28 29.59
CA LEU A 469 2.09 -5.85 29.03
C LEU A 469 2.70 -4.74 29.90
N SER A 470 3.95 -4.90 30.32
CA SER A 470 4.60 -3.94 31.23
C SER A 470 4.74 -2.56 30.58
N GLU A 471 4.81 -1.52 31.40
CA GLU A 471 5.05 -0.16 30.91
C GLU A 471 6.39 -0.03 30.18
N SER A 472 7.44 -0.69 30.68
CA SER A 472 8.74 -0.70 30.01
C SER A 472 8.69 -1.36 28.63
N ALA A 473 7.95 -2.46 28.46
CA ALA A 473 7.76 -3.11 27.16
C ALA A 473 6.95 -2.23 26.20
N ARG A 474 5.88 -1.59 26.68
CA ARG A 474 5.08 -0.64 25.88
C ARG A 474 5.92 0.53 25.37
N MET A 475 6.69 1.16 26.24
CA MET A 475 7.62 2.24 25.86
C MET A 475 8.70 1.77 24.89
N ALA A 476 9.28 0.58 25.11
CA ALA A 476 10.28 0.01 24.22
C ALA A 476 9.73 -0.21 22.80
N LEU A 477 8.49 -0.70 22.68
CA LEU A 477 7.82 -0.86 21.38
C LEU A 477 7.58 0.49 20.70
N GLN A 478 7.03 1.47 21.43
CA GLN A 478 6.79 2.81 20.91
C GLN A 478 8.08 3.46 20.39
N ASN A 479 9.17 3.41 21.17
CA ASN A 479 10.46 4.00 20.80
C ASN A 479 11.11 3.33 19.58
N LYS A 480 10.87 2.02 19.37
CA LYS A 480 11.30 1.32 18.15
C LYS A 480 10.53 1.80 16.93
N LEU A 481 9.24 2.07 17.09
CA LEU A 481 8.32 2.36 16.01
C LEU A 481 8.38 3.80 15.53
N VAL A 482 8.44 4.79 16.43
CA VAL A 482 8.22 6.20 16.08
C VAL A 482 9.48 7.04 16.26
N GLN A 483 9.70 8.02 15.38
CA GLN A 483 10.78 9.03 15.50
C GLN A 483 10.55 9.94 16.71
N ASP A 484 11.66 10.37 17.33
CA ASP A 484 11.64 11.38 18.40
C ASP A 484 11.42 12.77 17.79
#